data_AF-A0A2M8PW29-F1
#
_entry.id   AF-A0A2M8PW29-F1
#
_cell.length_a   1.000
_cell.length_b   1.000
_cell.length_c   1.000
_cell.angle_alpha   90.00
_cell.angle_beta   90.00
_cell.angle_gamma   90.00
#
_symmetry.space_group_name_H-M   'P 1'
#
loop_
_entity.id
_entity.type
_entity.pdbx_description
1 polymer ?
#
loop_
_entity_poly.entity_id
_entity_poly.type
_entity_poly.pdbx_seq_one_letter_code
_entity_poly.pdbx_strand_id
1 'polypeptide(L)'
;MKELEFPIQNAINYTCYIESFDIAHATLRIRLKHMLYPQTMALVFSWVRYWAGPVNWTGANFQIAKKEHCLAILRRLEHTQNMGDDFLINELGFRLYEAMTPSGLVQIVAREALLDS
;
A
#
# COMPACT_ATOMS: atom_id res chain seq x y z
N MET A 1 -7.35 16.19 -9.28
CA MET A 1 -8.29 15.05 -9.23
C MET A 1 -8.29 14.55 -7.79
N LYS A 2 -9.47 14.36 -7.20
CA LYS A 2 -9.68 14.09 -5.76
C LYS A 2 -8.81 12.94 -5.28
N GLU A 3 -8.28 13.10 -4.07
CA GLU A 3 -7.71 12.05 -3.24
C GLU A 3 -8.56 10.78 -3.36
N LEU A 4 -7.95 9.63 -3.68
CA LEU A 4 -8.60 8.33 -3.50
C LEU A 4 -8.70 8.05 -1.99
N GLU A 5 -9.46 8.88 -1.28
CA GLU A 5 -10.04 8.51 0.00
C GLU A 5 -10.99 7.36 -0.30
N PHE A 6 -10.52 6.12 -0.09
CA PHE A 6 -11.42 4.98 0.02
C PHE A 6 -12.26 5.20 1.28
N PRO A 7 -13.54 5.61 1.20
CA PRO A 7 -14.30 5.90 2.39
C PRO A 7 -14.87 4.58 2.90
N ILE A 8 -14.00 3.65 3.29
CA ILE A 8 -14.40 2.46 4.03
C ILE A 8 -14.82 2.95 5.42
N GLN A 9 -16.11 3.17 5.57
CA GLN A 9 -16.69 3.45 6.87
C GLN A 9 -16.51 2.22 7.76
N ASN A 10 -15.99 2.44 8.97
CA ASN A 10 -15.73 1.39 9.96
C ASN A 10 -14.75 0.31 9.46
N ALA A 11 -13.53 0.71 9.09
CA ALA A 11 -12.46 -0.20 8.65
C ALA A 11 -12.25 -1.42 9.57
N ILE A 12 -12.54 -1.28 10.88
CA ILE A 12 -12.51 -2.36 11.86
C ILE A 12 -13.38 -3.58 11.49
N ASN A 13 -14.43 -3.38 10.69
CA ASN A 13 -15.34 -4.44 10.24
C ASN A 13 -14.77 -5.29 9.11
N TYR A 14 -13.57 -4.97 8.61
CA TYR A 14 -12.95 -5.64 7.48
C TYR A 14 -11.66 -6.34 7.92
N THR A 15 -11.50 -7.56 7.44
CA THR A 15 -10.23 -8.27 7.50
C THR A 15 -9.49 -8.10 6.19
N CYS A 16 -8.23 -7.71 6.28
CA CYS A 16 -7.35 -7.53 5.13
C CYS A 16 -6.45 -8.76 4.99
N TYR A 17 -6.37 -9.28 3.78
CA TYR A 17 -5.50 -10.39 3.43
C TYR A 17 -4.63 -10.00 2.24
N ILE A 18 -3.33 -10.28 2.32
CA ILE A 18 -2.51 -10.34 1.11
C ILE A 18 -2.93 -11.61 0.36
N GLU A 19 -3.63 -11.44 -0.76
CA GLU A 19 -4.14 -12.54 -1.57
C GLU A 19 -3.04 -13.14 -2.45
N SER A 20 -2.20 -12.27 -3.02
CA SER A 20 -1.03 -12.68 -3.77
C SER A 20 0.01 -11.57 -3.77
N PHE A 21 1.27 -11.98 -3.91
CA PHE A 21 2.41 -11.11 -4.10
C PHE A 21 3.21 -11.65 -5.28
N ASP A 22 3.28 -10.88 -6.35
CA ASP A 22 4.11 -11.19 -7.51
C ASP A 22 5.35 -10.29 -7.50
N ILE A 23 6.52 -10.91 -7.29
CA ILE A 23 7.81 -10.22 -7.26
C ILE A 23 8.22 -9.76 -8.66
N ALA A 24 7.93 -10.56 -9.69
CA ALA A 24 8.34 -10.26 -11.06
C ALA A 24 7.51 -9.10 -11.65
N HIS A 25 6.25 -9.00 -11.25
CA HIS A 25 5.33 -7.95 -11.71
C HIS A 25 5.09 -6.86 -10.66
N ALA A 26 5.82 -6.89 -9.54
CA ALA A 26 5.71 -5.96 -8.42
C ALA A 26 4.24 -5.67 -8.04
N THR A 27 3.39 -6.68 -8.04
CA THR A 27 1.94 -6.51 -7.84
C THR A 27 1.54 -7.10 -6.50
N LEU A 28 0.91 -6.28 -5.65
CA LEU A 28 0.27 -6.75 -4.41
C LEU A 28 -1.23 -6.64 -4.59
N ARG A 29 -1.91 -7.74 -4.31
CA ARG A 29 -3.36 -7.79 -4.23
C ARG A 29 -3.79 -7.93 -2.78
N ILE A 30 -4.51 -6.94 -2.28
CA ILE A 30 -5.12 -6.99 -0.95
C ILE A 30 -6.60 -7.31 -1.12
N ARG A 31 -7.03 -8.43 -0.54
CA ARG A 31 -8.43 -8.80 -0.44
C ARG A 31 -8.99 -8.29 0.88
N LEU A 32 -10.08 -7.54 0.79
CA LEU A 32 -10.85 -7.06 1.93
C LEU A 32 -12.10 -7.93 2.06
N LYS A 33 -12.32 -8.50 3.25
CA LYS A 33 -13.52 -9.28 3.55
C LYS A 33 -14.25 -8.65 4.73
N HIS A 34 -15.51 -8.27 4.53
CA HIS A 34 -16.34 -7.81 5.65
C HIS A 34 -16.59 -8.98 6.61
N MET A 35 -16.50 -8.76 7.92
CA MET A 35 -16.61 -9.83 8.92
C MET A 35 -18.04 -10.36 9.07
N LEU A 36 -19.04 -9.46 8.98
CA LEU A 36 -20.46 -9.80 9.15
C LEU A 36 -21.22 -10.08 7.85
N TYR A 37 -20.67 -9.69 6.69
CA TYR A 37 -21.35 -9.77 5.40
C TYR A 37 -20.41 -10.39 4.37
N PRO A 38 -20.92 -11.18 3.40
CA PRO A 38 -20.07 -11.86 2.41
C PRO A 38 -19.47 -10.93 1.35
N GLN A 39 -19.57 -9.61 1.52
CA GLN A 39 -18.95 -8.66 0.60
C GLN A 39 -17.42 -8.81 0.62
N THR A 40 -16.87 -9.02 -0.57
CA THR A 40 -15.43 -9.10 -0.80
C THR A 40 -15.06 -8.00 -1.78
N MET A 41 -14.07 -7.21 -1.41
CA MET A 41 -13.48 -6.17 -2.28
C MET A 41 -12.00 -6.51 -2.50
N ALA A 42 -11.44 -6.07 -3.62
CA ALA A 42 -10.02 -6.25 -3.91
C ALA A 42 -9.38 -4.91 -4.25
N LEU A 43 -8.23 -4.66 -3.63
CA LEU A 43 -7.32 -3.58 -3.98
C LEU A 43 -6.14 -4.19 -4.73
N VAL A 44 -5.89 -3.68 -5.92
CA VAL A 44 -4.69 -4.01 -6.70
C VAL A 44 -3.89 -2.73 -6.78
N PHE A 45 -2.64 -2.76 -6.33
CA PHE A 45 -1.72 -1.67 -6.65
C PHE A 45 -0.60 -2.18 -7.56
N SER A 46 -0.18 -1.31 -8.47
CA SER A 46 0.97 -1.55 -9.33
C SER A 46 2.23 -1.08 -8.60
N TRP A 47 3.30 -1.86 -8.68
CA TRP A 47 4.58 -1.61 -7.99
C TRP A 47 4.46 -1.52 -6.46
N VAL A 48 3.97 -2.60 -5.85
CA VAL A 48 3.93 -2.72 -4.39
C VAL A 48 5.05 -3.59 -3.88
N ARG A 49 5.80 -3.06 -2.91
CA ARG A 49 6.68 -3.87 -2.07
C ARG A 49 6.17 -3.80 -0.63
N TYR A 50 5.72 -4.95 -0.13
CA TYR A 50 5.45 -5.12 1.28
C TYR A 50 6.76 -4.97 2.05
N TRP A 51 6.87 -3.93 2.86
CA TRP A 51 8.14 -3.59 3.50
C TRP A 51 8.27 -4.22 4.88
N ALA A 52 7.24 -4.09 5.71
CA ALA A 52 7.23 -4.59 7.08
C ALA A 52 5.81 -4.78 7.63
N GLY A 53 5.65 -5.74 8.54
CA GLY A 53 4.45 -5.96 9.36
C GLY A 53 3.93 -7.39 9.35
N PRO A 54 2.78 -7.67 9.99
CA PRO A 54 2.06 -8.94 9.91
C PRO A 54 1.35 -9.12 8.55
N VAL A 55 1.37 -10.33 7.97
CA VAL A 55 0.69 -10.63 6.68
C VAL A 55 -0.85 -10.62 6.78
N ASN A 56 -1.38 -10.73 8.00
CA ASN A 56 -2.80 -10.67 8.30
C ASN A 56 -3.07 -9.59 9.35
N TRP A 57 -4.05 -8.71 9.09
CA TRP A 57 -4.48 -7.68 10.03
C TRP A 57 -5.95 -7.33 9.85
N THR A 58 -6.57 -6.81 10.91
CA THR A 58 -7.96 -6.36 10.94
C THR A 58 -7.98 -4.86 11.12
N GLY A 59 -8.76 -4.16 10.29
CA GLY A 59 -8.96 -2.71 10.40
C GLY A 59 -7.68 -1.89 10.40
N ALA A 60 -7.24 -1.46 9.22
CA ALA A 60 -6.10 -0.56 9.08
C ALA A 60 -6.52 0.76 8.45
N ASN A 61 -6.30 1.85 9.18
CA ASN A 61 -6.41 3.21 8.64
C ASN A 61 -5.03 3.61 8.16
N PHE A 62 -4.77 3.39 6.87
CA PHE A 62 -3.51 3.79 6.27
C PHE A 62 -3.44 5.31 6.14
N GLN A 63 -2.29 5.85 6.50
CA GLN A 63 -1.92 7.24 6.28
C GLN A 63 -0.74 7.29 5.32
N ILE A 64 -0.66 8.37 4.55
CA ILE A 64 0.52 8.64 3.73
C ILE A 64 1.63 9.14 4.67
N ALA A 65 2.74 8.43 4.70
CA ALA A 65 3.91 8.84 5.46
C ALA A 65 4.62 10.05 4.83
N LYS A 66 5.52 10.66 5.60
CA LYS A 66 6.34 11.76 5.12
C LYS A 66 7.23 11.34 3.94
N LYS A 67 7.52 12.29 3.04
CA LYS A 67 8.36 12.08 1.83
C LYS A 67 9.70 11.43 2.20
N GLU A 68 10.32 11.88 3.27
CA GLU A 68 11.65 11.42 3.71
C GLU A 68 11.62 9.95 4.12
N HIS A 69 10.55 9.48 4.76
CA HIS A 69 10.39 8.07 5.13
C HIS A 69 10.21 7.19 3.90
N CYS A 70 9.39 7.64 2.94
CA CYS A 70 9.22 6.95 1.66
C CYS A 70 10.55 6.80 0.92
N LEU A 71 11.32 7.90 0.80
CA LEU A 71 12.63 7.90 0.16
C LEU A 71 13.62 6.99 0.90
N ALA A 72 13.67 7.03 2.23
CA ALA A 72 14.56 6.17 3.02
C ALA A 72 14.30 4.67 2.77
N ILE A 73 13.03 4.28 2.58
CA ILE A 73 12.68 2.90 2.21
C ILE A 73 13.05 2.63 0.75
N LEU A 74 12.70 3.52 -0.18
CA LEU A 74 13.05 3.37 -1.60
C LEU A 74 14.56 3.24 -1.81
N ARG A 75 15.39 3.96 -1.07
CA ARG A 75 16.87 3.83 -1.17
C ARG A 75 17.41 2.47 -0.72
N ARG A 76 16.64 1.70 0.04
CA ARG A 76 17.02 0.33 0.41
C ARG A 76 16.66 -0.69 -0.68
N LEU A 77 15.91 -0.30 -1.72
CA LEU A 77 15.60 -1.17 -2.84
C LEU A 77 16.67 -1.00 -3.92
N GLU A 78 17.28 -2.10 -4.36
CA GLU A 78 18.42 -2.10 -5.29
C GLU A 78 18.15 -1.28 -6.57
N HIS A 79 16.94 -1.36 -7.14
CA HIS A 79 16.61 -0.71 -8.42
C HIS A 79 16.40 0.81 -8.32
N THR A 80 16.20 1.36 -7.13
CA THR A 80 15.88 2.79 -6.93
C THR A 80 17.04 3.57 -6.32
N GLN A 81 18.14 2.90 -5.95
CA GLN A 81 19.32 3.53 -5.33
C GLN A 81 19.94 4.66 -6.17
N ASN A 82 19.91 4.55 -7.50
CA ASN A 82 20.54 5.52 -8.40
C ASN A 82 19.56 6.50 -9.06
N MET A 83 18.26 6.40 -8.74
CA MET A 83 17.23 7.29 -9.30
C MET A 83 17.20 8.63 -8.55
N GLY A 84 16.78 9.73 -9.17
CA GLY A 84 16.61 11.01 -8.46
C GLY A 84 15.42 10.98 -7.49
N ASP A 85 15.50 11.69 -6.36
CA ASP A 85 14.38 11.75 -5.39
C ASP A 85 13.10 12.30 -6.03
N ASP A 86 13.23 13.37 -6.82
CA ASP A 86 12.09 13.96 -7.50
C ASP A 86 11.53 13.06 -8.60
N PHE A 87 12.38 12.28 -9.26
CA PHE A 87 11.94 11.27 -10.22
C PHE A 87 11.12 10.17 -9.52
N LEU A 88 11.60 9.66 -8.37
CA LEU A 88 10.89 8.64 -7.60
C LEU A 88 9.52 9.13 -7.09
N ILE A 89 9.45 10.35 -6.59
CA ILE A 89 8.26 10.86 -5.90
C ILE A 89 7.28 11.53 -6.86
N ASN A 90 7.76 12.32 -7.82
CA ASN A 90 6.89 13.13 -8.67
C ASN A 90 6.61 12.47 -10.02
N GLU A 91 7.61 11.82 -10.63
CA GLU A 91 7.42 11.19 -11.94
C GLU A 91 6.87 9.77 -11.81
N LEU A 92 7.49 8.94 -10.97
CA LEU A 92 7.00 7.59 -10.70
C LEU A 92 5.85 7.56 -9.71
N GLY A 93 5.65 8.61 -8.90
CA GLY A 93 4.50 8.72 -8.02
C GLY A 93 4.53 7.78 -6.82
N PHE A 94 5.71 7.34 -6.36
CA PHE A 94 5.80 6.45 -5.20
C PHE A 94 5.30 7.13 -3.92
N ARG A 95 4.54 6.38 -3.12
CA ARG A 95 4.05 6.77 -1.80
C ARG A 95 4.26 5.63 -0.82
N LEU A 96 4.50 5.98 0.44
CA LEU A 96 4.56 5.05 1.56
C LEU A 96 3.27 5.20 2.36
N TYR A 97 2.55 4.09 2.50
CA TYR A 97 1.33 3.99 3.29
C TYR A 97 1.66 3.25 4.59
N GLU A 98 1.30 3.84 5.73
CA GLU A 98 1.56 3.32 7.06
C GLU A 98 0.26 3.14 7.83
N ALA A 99 0.09 2.00 8.49
CA ALA A 99 -1.02 1.79 9.41
C ALA A 99 -0.50 1.14 10.69
N MET A 100 -0.85 1.71 11.84
CA MET A 100 -0.67 1.03 13.12
C MET A 100 -1.85 0.10 13.35
N THR A 101 -1.57 -1.20 13.50
CA THR A 101 -2.57 -2.23 13.80
C THR A 101 -2.30 -2.81 15.20
N PRO A 102 -3.25 -3.55 15.81
CA PRO A 102 -2.98 -4.26 17.07
C PRO A 102 -1.80 -5.24 16.98
N SER A 103 -1.53 -5.75 15.77
CA SER A 103 -0.45 -6.69 15.48
C SER A 103 0.87 -6.03 15.06
N GLY A 104 0.91 -4.69 15.04
CA GLY A 104 2.11 -3.90 14.71
C GLY A 104 1.93 -2.93 13.54
N LEU A 105 3.02 -2.25 13.19
CA LEU A 105 3.09 -1.31 12.07
C LEU A 105 3.11 -2.09 10.74
N VAL A 106 2.22 -1.71 9.83
CA VAL A 106 2.18 -2.17 8.45
C VAL A 106 2.68 -1.05 7.55
N GLN A 107 3.67 -1.34 6.70
CA GLN A 107 4.26 -0.39 5.76
C GLN A 107 4.19 -0.93 4.33
N ILE A 108 3.55 -0.16 3.45
CA ILE A 108 3.35 -0.50 2.04
C ILE A 108 3.90 0.63 1.19
N VAL A 109 4.94 0.36 0.40
CA VAL A 109 5.35 1.27 -0.67
C VAL A 109 4.58 0.88 -1.92
N ALA A 110 3.86 1.83 -2.51
CA ALA A 110 3.08 1.62 -3.71
C ALA A 110 3.17 2.83 -4.65
N ARG A 111 2.89 2.60 -5.93
CA ARG A 111 2.60 3.63 -6.91
C ARG A 111 1.09 3.63 -7.16
N GLU A 112 0.48 4.81 -7.25
CA GLU A 112 -0.90 4.90 -7.75
C GLU A 112 -0.91 4.49 -9.23
N ALA A 113 -1.71 3.48 -9.58
CA ALA A 113 -1.92 3.14 -10.98
C ALA A 113 -2.61 4.33 -11.66
N LEU A 114 -1.99 4.88 -12.70
CA LEU A 114 -2.71 5.70 -13.66
C LEU A 114 -3.75 4.77 -14.29
N LEU A 115 -5.03 4.99 -13.99
CA LEU A 115 -6.10 4.41 -14.80
C LEU A 115 -5.97 5.07 -16.16
N ASP A 116 -5.52 4.31 -17.17
CA ASP A 116 -5.59 4.76 -18.56
C ASP A 116 -7.05 5.12 -18.85
N SER A 117 -7.28 6.41 -19.10
CA SER A 117 -8.56 6.99 -19.49
C SER A 117 -8.91 6.67 -20.92
#